data_AF-A0A7J0CEB1-F1
#
_entry.id   AF-A0A7J0CEB1-F1
#
_cell.length_a   1.000
_cell.length_b   1.000
_cell.length_c   1.000
_cell.angle_alpha   90.00
_cell.angle_beta   90.00
_cell.angle_gamma   90.00
#
_symmetry.space_group_name_H-M   'P 1'
#
loop_
_entity.id
_entity.type
_entity.pdbx_description
1 polymer ?
#
loop_
_entity_poly.entity_id
_entity_poly.type
_entity_poly.pdbx_seq_one_letter_code
_entity_poly.pdbx_strand_id
1 'polypeptide(L)'
;MLALYRRALALRRSSDGFGDGPMTWLPAAQGVLAFARTHGLICVANLSDRPTPLPAHRELLLASGPLDGEGLLPGDTAVWLRA
;
A
#
# COMPACT_ATOMS: atom_id res chain seq x y z
N MET A 1 4.60 13.60 11.05
CA MET A 1 3.40 13.28 10.23
C MET A 1 3.29 14.07 8.91
N LEU A 2 3.52 15.38 8.85
CA LEU A 2 3.31 16.15 7.61
C LEU A 2 4.15 15.67 6.40
N ALA A 3 5.38 15.23 6.64
CA ALA A 3 6.27 14.73 5.58
C ALA A 3 5.67 13.53 4.82
N LEU A 4 4.98 12.62 5.51
CA LEU A 4 4.31 11.46 4.91
C LEU A 4 3.23 11.92 3.93
N TYR A 5 2.33 12.80 4.37
CA TYR A 5 1.25 13.30 3.53
C TYR A 5 1.77 14.08 2.32
N ARG A 6 2.82 14.90 2.49
CA ARG A 6 3.44 15.62 1.37
C ARG A 6 4.04 14.64 0.35
N ARG A 7 4.70 13.58 0.81
CA ARG A 7 5.24 12.53 -0.08
C ARG A 7 4.11 11.77 -0.79
N ALA A 8 3.05 11.41 -0.07
CA ALA A 8 1.89 10.74 -0.64
C ALA A 8 1.22 11.58 -1.75
N LEU A 9 1.02 12.89 -1.50
CA LEU A 9 0.46 13.80 -2.49
C LEU A 9 1.39 14.02 -3.69
N ALA A 10 2.70 14.07 -3.48
CA ALA A 10 3.67 14.16 -4.56
C ALA A 10 3.61 12.92 -5.47
N LEU A 11 3.64 11.72 -4.87
CA LEU A 11 3.51 10.46 -5.61
C LEU A 11 2.20 10.39 -6.41
N ARG A 12 1.07 10.78 -5.81
CA ARG A 12 -0.22 10.82 -6.52
C ARG A 12 -0.23 11.71 -7.75
N ARG A 13 0.60 12.76 -7.79
CA ARG A 13 0.70 13.68 -8.93
C ARG A 13 1.66 13.21 -10.00
N SER A 14 2.72 12.49 -9.62
CA SER A 14 3.82 12.15 -10.53
C SER A 14 3.85 10.69 -10.98
N SER A 15 3.05 9.81 -10.36
CA SER A 15 3.11 8.37 -10.61
C SER A 15 1.84 7.85 -11.27
N ASP A 16 2.02 6.95 -12.23
CA ASP A 16 0.91 6.27 -12.91
C ASP A 16 0.13 5.35 -11.96
N GLY A 17 -1.17 5.21 -12.24
CA GLY A 17 -2.10 4.38 -11.47
C GLY A 17 -2.84 5.12 -10.34
N PHE A 18 -2.47 6.38 -10.04
CA PHE A 18 -3.17 7.21 -9.04
C PHE A 18 -4.32 8.07 -9.61
N GLY A 19 -4.38 8.25 -10.94
CA GLY A 19 -5.48 8.91 -11.65
C GLY A 19 -6.76 8.06 -11.73
N ASP A 20 -7.62 8.33 -12.69
CA ASP A 20 -8.81 7.52 -12.93
C ASP A 20 -8.47 6.14 -13.51
N GLY A 21 -9.32 5.15 -13.23
CA GLY A 21 -9.14 3.79 -13.72
C GLY A 21 -9.76 2.75 -12.81
N PRO A 22 -9.92 1.51 -13.31
CA PRO A 22 -10.51 0.42 -12.56
C PRO A 22 -9.72 0.10 -11.29
N MET A 23 -10.46 -0.46 -10.33
CA MET A 23 -9.94 -0.98 -9.07
C MET A 23 -10.41 -2.42 -8.92
N THR A 24 -9.50 -3.30 -8.51
CA THR A 24 -9.81 -4.71 -8.25
C THR A 24 -9.40 -5.05 -6.83
N TRP A 25 -10.33 -5.57 -6.03
CA TRP A 25 -10.04 -6.08 -4.70
C TRP A 25 -9.12 -7.30 -4.79
N LEU A 26 -8.13 -7.36 -3.92
CA LEU A 26 -7.25 -8.50 -3.77
C LEU A 26 -7.70 -9.32 -2.55
N PRO A 27 -7.50 -10.65 -2.56
CA PRO A 27 -7.68 -11.46 -1.36
C PRO A 27 -6.81 -10.93 -0.23
N ALA A 28 -7.39 -10.77 0.96
CA ALA A 28 -6.70 -10.25 2.13
C ALA A 28 -7.24 -10.91 3.40
N ALA A 29 -6.43 -10.91 4.46
CA ALA A 29 -6.87 -11.36 5.77
C ALA A 29 -7.96 -10.43 6.34
N GLN A 30 -8.72 -10.93 7.31
CA GLN A 30 -9.71 -10.10 8.01
C GLN A 30 -9.05 -8.87 8.64
N GLY A 31 -9.63 -7.69 8.42
CA GLY A 31 -9.08 -6.42 8.89
C GLY A 31 -8.00 -5.83 7.98
N VAL A 32 -7.72 -6.45 6.83
CA VAL A 32 -6.78 -5.91 5.83
C VAL A 32 -7.55 -5.52 4.57
N LEU A 33 -7.35 -4.27 4.13
CA LEU A 33 -7.84 -3.78 2.85
C LEU A 33 -6.71 -3.86 1.83
N ALA A 34 -6.90 -4.61 0.74
CA ALA A 34 -5.92 -4.70 -0.34
C ALA A 34 -6.63 -4.57 -1.69
N PHE A 35 -6.12 -3.70 -2.56
CA PHE A 35 -6.64 -3.55 -3.91
C PHE A 35 -5.53 -3.18 -4.90
N ALA A 36 -5.71 -3.62 -6.15
CA ALA A 36 -4.90 -3.24 -7.28
C ALA A 36 -5.61 -2.18 -8.13
N ARG A 37 -4.82 -1.32 -8.77
CA ARG A 37 -5.23 -0.34 -9.77
C ARG A 37 -4.41 -0.52 -11.04
N THR A 38 -4.70 0.31 -12.03
CA THR A 38 -3.95 0.37 -13.28
C THR A 38 -2.45 0.62 -13.06
N HIS A 39 -1.65 0.29 -14.06
CA HIS A 39 -0.18 0.43 -14.04
C HIS A 39 0.50 -0.35 -12.89
N GLY A 40 -0.14 -1.41 -12.39
CA GLY A 40 0.44 -2.25 -11.34
C GLY A 40 0.52 -1.59 -9.97
N LEU A 41 -0.22 -0.51 -9.72
CA LEU A 41 -0.30 0.09 -8.39
C LEU A 41 -1.10 -0.82 -7.46
N ILE A 42 -0.55 -1.16 -6.30
CA ILE A 42 -1.25 -1.91 -5.25
C ILE A 42 -1.27 -1.06 -3.99
N CYS A 43 -2.43 -0.98 -3.33
CA CYS A 43 -2.61 -0.30 -2.07
C CYS A 43 -3.04 -1.31 -1.01
N VAL A 44 -2.36 -1.32 0.14
CA VAL A 44 -2.69 -2.18 1.27
C VAL A 44 -2.78 -1.34 2.54
N ALA A 45 -3.81 -1.56 3.34
CA ALA A 45 -3.96 -1.00 4.68
C ALA A 45 -4.32 -2.10 5.67
N ASN A 46 -3.46 -2.33 6.66
CA ASN A 46 -3.72 -3.26 7.74
C ASN A 46 -4.39 -2.49 8.89
N LEU A 47 -5.69 -2.71 9.06
CA LEU A 47 -6.52 -2.11 10.11
C LEU A 47 -6.72 -3.08 11.29
N SER A 48 -5.97 -4.19 11.30
CA SER A 48 -5.94 -5.15 12.40
C SER A 48 -4.71 -4.93 13.28
N ASP A 49 -4.66 -5.65 14.39
CA ASP A 49 -3.54 -5.70 15.33
C ASP A 49 -2.50 -6.78 14.96
N ARG A 50 -2.73 -7.56 13.90
CA ARG A 50 -1.86 -8.67 13.49
C ARG A 50 -1.07 -8.34 12.23
N PRO A 51 0.24 -8.61 12.17
CA PRO A 51 1.01 -8.51 10.94
C PRO A 51 0.42 -9.36 9.80
N THR A 52 0.51 -8.87 8.57
CA THR A 52 -0.03 -9.57 7.39
C THR A 52 0.99 -9.58 6.25
N PRO A 53 1.11 -10.67 5.45
CA PRO A 53 2.05 -10.69 4.35
C PRO A 53 1.71 -9.65 3.29
N LEU A 54 2.75 -9.03 2.72
CA LEU A 54 2.58 -8.13 1.58
C LEU A 54 2.30 -8.93 0.30
N PRO A 55 1.43 -8.43 -0.61
CA PRO A 55 1.30 -8.98 -1.95
C PRO A 55 2.64 -8.95 -2.70
N ALA A 56 2.82 -9.84 -3.67
CA ALA A 56 4.00 -9.81 -4.54
C ALA A 56 4.14 -8.44 -5.22
N HIS A 57 5.32 -7.84 -5.10
CA HIS A 57 5.62 -6.50 -5.59
C HIS A 57 7.11 -6.38 -5.92
N ARG A 58 7.45 -5.44 -6.80
CA ARG A 58 8.83 -5.10 -7.15
C ARG A 58 9.37 -3.89 -6.39
N GLU A 59 8.49 -3.00 -5.92
CA GLU A 59 8.89 -1.73 -5.30
C GLU A 59 7.89 -1.28 -4.22
N LEU A 60 8.42 -0.79 -3.11
CA LEU A 60 7.68 -0.08 -2.06
C LEU A 60 7.74 1.43 -2.34
N LEU A 61 6.61 2.02 -2.72
CA LEU A 61 6.53 3.45 -3.07
C LEU A 61 6.38 4.33 -1.82
N LEU A 62 5.54 3.87 -0.88
CA LEU A 62 5.21 4.58 0.36
C LEU A 62 4.87 3.58 1.47
N ALA A 63 5.31 3.86 2.69
CA ALA A 63 4.82 3.21 3.91
C ALA A 63 4.45 4.29 4.94
N SER A 64 3.35 4.10 5.64
CA SER A 64 2.92 5.03 6.70
C SER A 64 3.69 4.86 8.01
N GLY A 65 4.33 3.70 8.18
CA GLY A 65 5.11 3.30 9.36
C GLY A 65 6.24 2.34 8.97
N PRO A 66 7.07 1.92 9.93
CA PRO A 66 8.12 0.94 9.69
C PRO A 66 7.51 -0.39 9.26
N LEU A 67 8.13 -1.04 8.26
CA LEU A 67 7.85 -2.45 7.96
C LEU A 67 8.72 -3.31 8.86
N ASP A 68 8.26 -4.52 9.16
CA ASP A 68 9.15 -5.48 9.78
C ASP A 68 10.19 -5.98 8.76
N GLY A 69 11.32 -6.44 9.29
CA GLY A 69 12.41 -6.97 8.47
C GLY A 69 12.09 -8.31 7.79
N GLU A 70 10.90 -8.86 8.03
CA GLU A 70 10.46 -10.17 7.54
C GLU A 70 9.53 -10.06 6.33
N GLY A 71 9.21 -8.84 5.89
CA GLY A 71 8.36 -8.60 4.72
C GLY A 71 6.86 -8.69 5.00
N LEU A 72 6.46 -8.55 6.27
CA LEU A 72 5.06 -8.37 6.65
C LEU A 72 4.75 -6.88 6.88
N LEU A 73 3.46 -6.59 6.82
CA LEU A 73 2.87 -5.30 7.09
C LEU A 73 2.32 -5.31 8.52
N PRO A 74 2.92 -4.53 9.44
CA PRO A 74 2.40 -4.42 10.80
C PRO A 74 0.97 -3.88 10.87
N GLY A 75 0.33 -4.05 12.03
CA GLY A 75 -0.94 -3.41 12.32
C GLY A 75 -0.86 -1.89 12.22
N ASP A 76 -2.00 -1.26 11.98
CA ASP A 76 -2.16 0.19 11.81
C ASP A 76 -1.20 0.83 10.78
N THR A 77 -0.76 0.04 9.79
CA THR A 77 0.19 0.46 8.76
C THR A 77 -0.40 0.29 7.36
N ALA A 78 -0.14 1.27 6.49
CA ALA A 78 -0.53 1.26 5.10
C ALA A 78 0.68 1.40 4.18
N VAL A 79 0.62 0.75 3.02
CA VAL A 79 1.64 0.80 1.98
C VAL A 79 1.06 0.99 0.59
N TRP A 80 1.85 1.65 -0.26
CA TRP A 80 1.66 1.65 -1.71
C TRP A 80 2.82 0.92 -2.36
N LEU A 81 2.50 0.00 -3.25
CA LEU A 81 3.45 -0.90 -3.90
C LEU A 81 3.31 -0.80 -5.41
N ARG A 82 4.36 -1.21 -6.11
CA ARG A 82 4.33 -1.48 -7.54
C ARG A 82 4.51 -2.97 -7.77
N ALA A 83 3.63 -3.58 -8.57
CA ALA A 83 3.79 -4.94 -9.08
C ALA A 83 4.95 -5.04 -10.08
#